data_AF-A4VCU8-F1
#
_entry.id   AF-A4VCU8-F1
#
_cell.length_a   1.000
_cell.length_b   1.000
_cell.length_c   1.000
_cell.angle_alpha   90.00
_cell.angle_beta   90.00
_cell.angle_gamma   90.00
#
_symmetry.space_group_name_H-M   'P 1'
#
loop_
_entity.id
_entity.type
_entity.pdbx_description
1 polymer ?
#
loop_
_entity_poly.entity_id
_entity_poly.type
_entity_poly.pdbx_seq_one_letter_code
_entity_poly.pdbx_strand_id
1 'polypeptide(L)'
;MINIQRSIKLNEKYQQAEQYSKKLEGISRITNWHETKVKYDNANQNKYARKMIDQEMKYALKEVKMVRNVKLKELYEQEAKQWEQELSQKGLAIYKHKH
;
A
#
# COMPACT_ATOMS: atom_id res chain seq x y z
N MET A 1 -67.50 -14.03 -25.07
CA MET A 1 -66.31 -13.25 -25.49
C MET A 1 -65.55 -12.56 -24.34
N ILE A 2 -66.21 -12.07 -23.27
CA ILE A 2 -65.54 -11.36 -22.15
C ILE A 2 -64.48 -12.19 -21.40
N ASN A 3 -64.73 -13.49 -21.17
CA ASN A 3 -63.79 -14.36 -20.46
C ASN A 3 -62.48 -14.60 -21.24
N ILE A 4 -62.58 -14.68 -22.58
CA ILE A 4 -61.41 -14.82 -23.45
C ILE A 4 -60.56 -13.55 -23.41
N GLN A 5 -61.18 -12.37 -23.48
CA GLN A 5 -60.46 -11.09 -23.35
C GLN A 5 -59.79 -10.91 -21.98
N ARG A 6 -60.43 -11.37 -20.89
CA ARG A 6 -59.82 -11.36 -19.56
C ARG A 6 -58.60 -12.28 -19.49
N SER A 7 -58.69 -13.49 -20.07
CA SER A 7 -57.57 -14.43 -20.11
C SER A 7 -56.40 -13.90 -20.94
N ILE A 8 -56.67 -13.26 -22.09
CA ILE A 8 -55.64 -12.64 -22.93
C ILE A 8 -54.90 -11.55 -22.15
N LYS A 9 -55.63 -10.62 -21.52
CA LYS A 9 -55.03 -9.55 -20.70
C LYS A 9 -54.19 -10.09 -19.54
N LEU A 10 -54.64 -11.18 -18.92
CA LEU A 10 -53.91 -11.82 -17.83
C LEU A 10 -52.60 -12.45 -18.34
N ASN A 11 -52.64 -13.15 -19.47
CA ASN A 11 -51.46 -13.72 -20.10
C ASN A 11 -50.45 -12.65 -20.55
N GLU A 12 -50.93 -11.56 -21.15
CA GLU A 12 -50.08 -10.41 -21.52
C GLU A 12 -49.38 -9.81 -20.30
N LYS A 13 -50.10 -9.66 -19.17
CA LYS A 13 -49.52 -9.17 -17.92
C LYS A 13 -48.42 -10.10 -17.39
N TYR A 14 -48.66 -11.41 -17.41
CA TYR A 14 -47.64 -12.38 -16.97
C TYR A 14 -46.43 -12.40 -17.90
N GLN A 15 -46.64 -12.31 -19.21
CA GLN A 15 -45.56 -12.25 -20.19
C GLN A 15 -44.68 -11.01 -19.99
N GLN A 16 -45.29 -9.84 -19.74
CA GLN A 16 -44.57 -8.60 -19.43
C GLN A 16 -43.77 -8.73 -18.12
N ALA A 17 -44.37 -9.31 -17.08
CA ALA A 17 -43.69 -9.55 -15.82
C ALA A 17 -42.49 -10.50 -15.97
N GLU A 18 -42.63 -11.56 -16.77
CA GLU A 18 -41.56 -12.52 -17.05
C GLU A 18 -40.40 -11.85 -17.82
N GLN A 19 -40.70 -11.05 -18.84
CA GLN A 19 -39.69 -10.29 -19.59
C GLN A 19 -38.93 -9.32 -18.68
N TYR A 20 -39.65 -8.63 -17.80
CA TYR A 20 -39.03 -7.73 -16.83
C TYR A 20 -38.14 -8.48 -15.83
N SER A 21 -38.59 -9.62 -15.32
CA SER A 21 -37.81 -10.48 -14.43
C SER A 21 -36.50 -10.93 -15.10
N LYS A 22 -36.56 -11.41 -16.34
CA LYS A 22 -35.37 -11.81 -17.11
C LYS A 22 -34.39 -10.66 -17.30
N LYS A 23 -34.89 -9.45 -17.56
CA LYS A 23 -34.05 -8.25 -17.67
C LYS A 23 -33.37 -7.90 -16.34
N LEU A 24 -34.10 -7.96 -15.22
CA LEU A 24 -33.55 -7.72 -13.90
C LEU A 24 -32.49 -8.75 -13.51
N GLU A 25 -32.67 -10.03 -13.83
CA GLU A 25 -31.65 -11.05 -13.58
C GLU A 25 -30.34 -10.74 -14.32
N GLY A 26 -30.44 -10.31 -15.59
CA GLY A 26 -29.26 -9.89 -16.36
C GLY A 26 -28.52 -8.73 -15.71
N ILE A 27 -29.27 -7.69 -15.32
CA ILE A 27 -28.72 -6.52 -14.61
C ILE A 27 -28.06 -6.96 -13.30
N SER A 28 -28.75 -7.76 -12.49
CA SER A 28 -28.25 -8.23 -11.19
C SER A 28 -26.93 -8.99 -11.31
N ARG A 29 -26.79 -9.87 -12.32
CA ARG A 29 -25.55 -10.61 -12.56
C ARG A 29 -24.40 -9.68 -12.93
N ILE A 30 -24.64 -8.72 -13.82
CA ILE A 30 -23.65 -7.75 -14.26
C ILE A 30 -23.20 -6.86 -13.10
N THR A 31 -24.16 -6.33 -12.33
CA THR A 31 -23.87 -5.51 -11.14
C THR A 31 -23.02 -6.29 -10.13
N ASN A 32 -23.44 -7.52 -9.78
CA ASN A 32 -22.67 -8.35 -8.84
C ASN A 32 -21.25 -8.63 -9.34
N TRP A 33 -21.07 -8.86 -10.64
CA TRP A 33 -19.74 -9.03 -11.22
C TRP A 33 -18.89 -7.77 -11.11
N HIS A 34 -19.45 -6.60 -11.45
CA HIS A 34 -18.74 -5.31 -11.34
C HIS A 34 -18.34 -5.01 -9.90
N GLU A 35 -19.26 -5.15 -8.95
CA GLU A 35 -18.98 -4.92 -7.53
C GLU A 35 -17.90 -5.86 -7.00
N THR A 36 -17.99 -7.14 -7.35
CA THR A 36 -16.98 -8.14 -6.98
C THR A 36 -15.63 -7.78 -7.57
N LYS A 37 -15.57 -7.45 -8.86
CA LYS A 37 -14.33 -7.07 -9.53
C LYS A 37 -13.69 -5.85 -8.89
N VAL A 38 -14.46 -4.78 -8.66
CA VAL A 38 -13.97 -3.56 -8.01
C VAL A 38 -13.41 -3.85 -6.63
N LYS A 39 -14.08 -4.71 -5.85
CA LYS A 39 -13.58 -5.14 -4.54
C LYS A 39 -12.24 -5.87 -4.63
N TYR A 40 -12.09 -6.79 -5.58
CA TYR A 40 -10.83 -7.51 -5.79
C TYR A 40 -9.72 -6.60 -6.29
N ASP A 41 -10.00 -5.72 -7.25
CA ASP A 41 -9.04 -4.77 -7.80
C ASP A 41 -8.52 -3.83 -6.71
N ASN A 42 -9.43 -3.28 -5.89
CA ASN A 42 -9.06 -2.44 -4.74
C ASN A 42 -8.22 -3.20 -3.72
N ALA A 43 -8.57 -4.45 -3.40
CA ALA A 43 -7.81 -5.27 -2.47
C ALA A 43 -6.38 -5.55 -2.99
N ASN A 44 -6.24 -5.82 -4.30
CA ASN A 44 -4.94 -6.02 -4.93
C ASN A 44 -4.13 -4.72 -4.94
N GLN A 45 -4.71 -3.60 -5.35
CA GLN A 45 -4.02 -2.31 -5.34
C GLN A 45 -3.50 -1.97 -3.94
N ASN A 46 -4.33 -2.14 -2.90
CA ASN A 46 -3.92 -1.92 -1.52
C ASN A 46 -2.79 -2.85 -1.08
N LYS A 47 -2.81 -4.12 -1.51
CA LYS A 47 -1.72 -5.07 -1.23
C LYS A 47 -0.40 -4.63 -1.85
N TYR A 48 -0.41 -4.16 -3.10
CA TYR A 48 0.80 -3.68 -3.77
C TYR A 48 1.29 -2.37 -3.15
N ALA A 49 0.40 -1.43 -2.86
CA ALA A 49 0.74 -0.17 -2.19
C ALA A 49 1.42 -0.42 -0.84
N ARG A 50 0.86 -1.31 0.00
CA ARG A 50 1.47 -1.69 1.28
C ARG A 50 2.87 -2.27 1.12
N LYS A 51 3.07 -3.17 0.15
CA LYS A 51 4.40 -3.74 -0.12
C LYS A 51 5.42 -2.68 -0.54
N MET A 52 5.01 -1.69 -1.34
CA MET A 52 5.89 -0.58 -1.72
C MET A 52 6.24 0.27 -0.51
N ILE A 53 5.26 0.65 0.30
CA ILE A 53 5.47 1.43 1.53
C ILE A 53 6.42 0.69 2.49
N ASP A 54 6.21 -0.61 2.72
CA ASP A 54 7.07 -1.42 3.58
C ASP A 54 8.52 -1.46 3.08
N GLN A 55 8.70 -1.51 1.76
CA GLN A 55 10.02 -1.52 1.15
C GLN A 55 10.70 -0.16 1.25
N GLU A 56 10.00 0.93 0.98
CA GLU A 56 10.48 2.29 1.15
C GLU A 56 10.88 2.57 2.59
N MET A 57 10.07 2.14 3.56
CA MET A 57 10.36 2.30 4.99
C MET A 57 11.64 1.56 5.40
N LYS A 58 11.91 0.38 4.85
CA LYS A 58 13.17 -0.35 5.08
C LYS A 58 14.37 0.40 4.53
N TYR A 59 14.26 0.99 3.33
CA TYR A 59 15.34 1.77 2.75
C TYR A 59 15.59 3.07 3.51
N ALA A 60 14.54 3.79 3.89
CA ALA A 60 14.64 4.99 4.72
C ALA A 60 15.33 4.70 6.06
N LEU A 61 14.98 3.59 6.73
CA LEU A 61 15.64 3.19 7.97
C LEU A 61 17.14 2.88 7.76
N LYS A 62 17.50 2.23 6.65
CA LYS A 62 18.89 1.94 6.31
C LYS A 62 19.68 3.23 6.07
N GLU A 63 19.09 4.17 5.34
CA GLU A 63 19.69 5.48 5.08
C GLU A 63 19.93 6.27 6.37
N VAL A 64 18.93 6.34 7.26
CA VAL A 64 19.08 7.00 8.56
C VAL A 64 20.21 6.40 9.39
N LYS A 65 20.32 5.07 9.42
CA LYS A 65 21.42 4.38 10.12
C LYS A 65 22.78 4.70 9.50
N MET A 66 22.87 4.72 8.17
CA MET A 66 24.09 5.05 7.46
C MET A 66 24.53 6.49 7.77
N VAL A 67 23.62 7.46 7.64
CA VAL A 67 23.89 8.87 7.96
C VAL A 67 24.30 9.04 9.42
N ARG A 68 23.62 8.37 10.35
CA ARG A 68 23.99 8.39 11.76
C ARG A 68 25.42 7.90 11.98
N ASN A 69 25.81 6.80 11.36
CA ASN A 69 27.15 6.23 11.52
C ASN A 69 28.23 7.16 10.95
N VAL A 70 27.96 7.79 9.81
CA VAL A 70 28.86 8.80 9.22
C VAL A 70 29.05 9.96 10.19
N LYS A 71 27.95 10.54 10.68
CA LYS A 71 28.00 11.67 11.64
C LYS A 71 28.72 11.32 12.94
N LEU A 72 28.49 10.12 13.47
CA LEU A 72 29.18 9.66 14.69
C LEU A 72 30.68 9.50 14.45
N LYS A 73 31.07 8.97 13.28
CA LYS A 73 32.49 8.87 12.92
C LYS A 73 33.12 10.25 12.81
N GLU A 74 32.47 11.21 12.14
CA GLU A 74 32.95 12.59 12.03
C GLU A 74 33.10 13.24 13.40
N LEU A 75 32.13 13.05 14.31
CA LEU A 75 32.20 13.56 15.68
C LEU A 75 33.42 13.00 16.41
N TYR A 76 33.61 11.68 16.39
CA TYR A 76 34.75 11.05 17.07
C TYR A 76 36.09 11.43 16.45
N GLU A 77 36.17 11.65 15.13
CA GLU A 77 37.38 12.15 14.48
C GLU A 77 37.68 13.60 14.90
N GLN A 78 36.67 14.44 15.08
CA GLN A 78 36.83 15.81 15.58
C GLN A 78 37.29 15.80 17.03
N GLU A 79 36.65 15.01 17.90
CA GLU A 79 37.06 14.85 19.29
C GLU A 79 38.49 14.30 19.39
N ALA A 80 38.83 13.24 18.65
CA ALA A 80 40.18 12.69 18.66
C ALA A 80 41.25 13.74 18.29
N LYS A 81 40.97 14.60 17.30
CA LYS A 81 41.88 15.71 16.93
C LYS A 81 42.04 16.73 18.06
N GLN A 82 40.95 17.11 18.72
CA GLN A 82 41.00 18.03 19.86
C GLN A 82 41.86 17.43 21.00
N TRP A 83 41.65 16.15 21.30
CA TRP A 83 42.40 15.46 22.35
C TRP A 83 43.88 15.32 22.00
N GLU A 84 44.23 15.03 20.74
CA GLU A 84 45.62 15.02 20.29
C GLU A 84 46.29 16.40 20.46
N GLN A 85 45.58 17.49 20.15
CA GLN A 85 46.08 18.84 20.33
C GLN A 85 46.32 19.15 21.82
N GLU A 86 45.36 18.84 22.69
CA GLU A 86 45.47 19.07 24.14
C GLU A 86 46.62 18.26 24.75
N LEU A 87 46.81 17.00 24.32
CA LEU A 87 47.92 16.18 24.79
C LEU A 87 49.25 16.69 24.27
N SER A 88 49.31 17.12 23.00
CA SER A 88 50.52 17.69 22.41
C SER A 88 50.98 18.95 23.16
N GLN A 89 50.05 19.81 23.57
CA GLN A 89 50.34 20.98 24.43
C GLN A 89 50.94 20.58 25.78
N LYS A 90 50.60 19.39 26.29
CA LYS A 90 51.15 18.82 27.53
C LYS A 90 52.43 18.00 27.28
N GLY A 91 52.93 17.93 26.04
CA GLY A 91 54.08 17.11 25.66
C GLY A 91 53.78 15.60 25.61
N LEU A 92 52.50 15.21 25.59
CA LEU A 92 52.02 13.84 25.55
C LEU A 92 51.46 13.49 24.18
N ALA A 93 51.31 12.19 23.88
CA ALA A 93 50.74 11.71 22.62
C ALA A 93 49.83 10.50 22.84
N ILE A 94 48.83 10.33 21.97
CA ILE A 94 47.94 9.16 21.97
C ILE A 94 48.68 7.96 21.39
N TYR A 95 48.64 6.82 22.09
CA TYR A 95 49.17 5.56 21.59
C TYR A 95 48.33 5.04 20.42
N LYS A 96 48.95 4.87 19.25
CA LYS A 96 48.33 4.28 18.06
C LYS A 96 48.91 2.88 17.85
N HIS A 97 48.10 1.85 18.11
CA HIS A 97 48.50 0.48 17.82
C HIS A 97 48.56 0.30 16.30
N LYS A 98 49.72 -0.12 15.78
CA LYS A 98 49.85 -0.51 14.37
C LYS A 98 49.30 -1.92 14.22
N HIS A 99 48.20 -2.06 13.49
CA HIS A 99 47.76 -3.34 12.95
C HIS A 99 48.56 -3.70 11.70
#